data_AF-A0A940TZJ5-F1
#
_entry.id   AF-A0A940TZJ5-F1
#
_cell.length_a   1.000
_cell.length_b   1.000
_cell.length_c   1.000
_cell.angle_alpha   90.00
_cell.angle_beta   90.00
_cell.angle_gamma   90.00
#
_symmetry.space_group_name_H-M   'P 1'
#
loop_
_entity.id
_entity.type
_entity.pdbx_description
1 polymer ?
#
loop_
_entity_poly.entity_id
_entity_poly.type
_entity_poly.pdbx_seq_one_letter_code
_entity_poly.pdbx_strand_id
1 'polypeptide(L)'
;MEDTEKKPKKKIIPNKTKMPEQPPQERVKNFKEVPLGYSEDQAVEEATRCIQCKNRPCVEGCPVEIDIPDFIALIAERKFVEAIRKMKEKNALPAVCGRVCPQEVQCESKCTLGKKNEPVAIGRLERFIADWERENKMVQVPPRPAPRGKKVAVIGAGPAGLTVASDLAKVGFGVTIFEALHKAGGVLVY
;
A
#
# COMPACT_ATOMS: atom_id res chain seq x y z
N MET A 1 -22.28 26.05 29.15
CA MET A 1 -22.21 24.59 28.92
C MET A 1 -22.48 24.41 27.44
N GLU A 2 -21.44 24.33 26.62
CA GLU A 2 -21.61 24.10 25.18
C GLU A 2 -22.14 22.69 24.96
N ASP A 3 -23.30 22.61 24.33
CA ASP A 3 -23.88 21.38 23.81
C ASP A 3 -22.89 20.74 22.84
N THR A 4 -22.16 19.71 23.31
CA THR A 4 -21.36 18.87 22.43
C THR A 4 -22.32 18.07 21.55
N GLU A 5 -22.54 18.56 20.35
CA GLU A 5 -23.27 17.89 19.28
C GLU A 5 -22.71 16.47 19.11
N LYS A 6 -23.50 15.47 19.51
CA LYS A 6 -23.10 14.06 19.44
C LYS A 6 -22.92 13.69 17.97
N LYS A 7 -21.66 13.57 17.52
CA LYS A 7 -21.32 13.10 16.17
C LYS A 7 -22.16 11.85 15.83
N PRO A 8 -22.80 11.80 14.64
CA PRO A 8 -23.64 10.67 14.26
C PRO A 8 -22.83 9.38 14.34
N LYS A 9 -23.40 8.35 14.98
CA LYS A 9 -22.76 7.03 15.11
C LYS A 9 -22.59 6.44 13.71
N LYS A 10 -21.34 6.23 13.31
CA LYS A 10 -20.98 5.63 12.03
C LYS A 10 -21.60 4.23 11.91
N LYS A 11 -22.43 4.00 10.89
CA LYS A 11 -22.98 2.66 10.60
C LYS A 11 -21.83 1.73 10.22
N ILE A 12 -21.65 0.65 10.98
CA ILE A 12 -20.58 -0.31 10.75
C ILE A 12 -21.03 -1.31 9.69
N ILE A 13 -20.28 -1.40 8.59
CA ILE A 13 -20.46 -2.43 7.56
C ILE A 13 -19.62 -3.65 7.97
N PRO A 14 -20.24 -4.81 8.26
CA PRO A 14 -19.56 -5.93 8.90
C PRO A 14 -18.55 -6.65 7.99
N ASN A 15 -18.79 -6.66 6.68
CA ASN A 15 -17.95 -7.38 5.72
C ASN A 15 -17.13 -6.40 4.88
N LYS A 16 -15.95 -6.84 4.44
CA LYS A 16 -15.13 -6.15 3.45
C LYS A 16 -15.92 -5.96 2.16
N THR A 17 -15.75 -4.80 1.54
CA THR A 17 -16.21 -4.57 0.18
C THR A 17 -15.60 -5.66 -0.71
N LYS A 18 -16.45 -6.37 -1.45
CA LYS A 18 -16.01 -7.51 -2.25
C LYS A 18 -15.15 -7.01 -3.41
N MET A 19 -13.95 -7.57 -3.53
CA MET A 19 -13.09 -7.31 -4.68
C MET A 19 -13.51 -8.22 -5.84
N PRO A 20 -13.63 -7.70 -7.07
CA PRO A 20 -13.85 -8.54 -8.24
C PRO A 20 -12.66 -9.48 -8.47
N GLU A 21 -12.96 -10.71 -8.90
CA GLU A 21 -11.97 -11.75 -9.21
C GLU A 21 -12.34 -12.40 -10.55
N GLN A 22 -11.34 -12.94 -11.26
CA GLN A 22 -11.59 -13.77 -12.44
C GLN A 22 -12.46 -15.01 -12.09
N PRO A 23 -13.40 -15.41 -12.96
CA PRO A 23 -14.16 -16.64 -12.79
C PRO A 23 -13.25 -17.87 -12.64
N PRO A 24 -13.56 -18.83 -11.75
CA PRO A 24 -12.72 -20.01 -11.53
C PRO A 24 -12.42 -20.80 -12.80
N GLN A 25 -13.41 -20.95 -13.69
CA GLN A 25 -13.30 -21.72 -14.93
C GLN A 25 -12.39 -21.04 -15.97
N GLU A 26 -12.17 -19.73 -15.84
CA GLU A 26 -11.29 -18.94 -16.71
C GLU A 26 -9.88 -18.83 -16.13
N ARG A 27 -9.76 -18.57 -14.82
CA ARG A 27 -8.47 -18.32 -14.16
C ARG A 27 -7.54 -19.54 -14.12
N VAL A 28 -8.09 -20.75 -14.27
CA VAL A 28 -7.29 -21.99 -14.38
C VAL A 28 -6.63 -22.15 -15.76
N LYS A 29 -7.00 -21.33 -16.75
CA LYS A 29 -6.54 -21.45 -18.14
C LYS A 29 -5.50 -20.38 -18.52
N ASN A 30 -5.12 -19.51 -17.59
CA ASN A 30 -4.24 -18.38 -17.87
C ASN A 30 -3.42 -17.96 -16.63
N PHE A 31 -2.40 -17.12 -16.84
CA PHE A 31 -1.52 -16.58 -15.79
C PHE A 31 -1.80 -15.10 -15.47
N LYS A 32 -2.95 -14.57 -15.87
CA LYS A 32 -3.35 -13.18 -15.55
C LYS A 32 -3.73 -13.09 -14.07
N GLU A 33 -3.59 -11.90 -13.50
CA GLU A 33 -3.88 -11.63 -12.09
C GLU A 33 -5.34 -11.98 -11.71
N VAL A 34 -5.53 -12.81 -10.68
CA VAL A 34 -6.86 -13.30 -10.29
C VAL A 34 -7.71 -12.20 -9.63
N PRO A 35 -7.24 -11.50 -8.57
CA PRO A 35 -8.00 -10.40 -8.01
C PRO A 35 -7.80 -9.16 -8.88
N LEU A 36 -8.89 -8.55 -9.33
CA LEU A 36 -8.85 -7.48 -10.33
C LEU A 36 -8.63 -6.09 -9.71
N GLY A 37 -8.62 -5.98 -8.38
CA GLY A 37 -8.47 -4.71 -7.66
C GLY A 37 -9.81 -4.01 -7.44
N TYR A 38 -9.78 -2.92 -6.68
CA TYR A 38 -10.97 -2.10 -6.45
C TYR A 38 -11.13 -1.03 -7.52
N SER A 39 -12.39 -0.72 -7.86
CA SER A 39 -12.72 0.58 -8.44
C SER A 39 -12.56 1.71 -7.41
N GLU A 40 -12.54 2.96 -7.86
CA GLU A 40 -12.48 4.11 -6.94
C GLU A 40 -13.63 4.09 -5.91
N ASP A 41 -14.85 3.79 -6.36
CA ASP A 41 -16.02 3.76 -5.49
C ASP A 41 -15.92 2.63 -4.46
N GLN A 42 -15.45 1.45 -4.86
CA GLN A 42 -15.23 0.33 -3.94
C GLN A 42 -14.14 0.63 -2.92
N ALA A 43 -13.06 1.29 -3.35
CA ALA A 43 -11.97 1.69 -2.47
C ALA A 43 -12.43 2.75 -1.45
N VAL A 44 -13.22 3.73 -1.89
CA VAL A 44 -13.83 4.73 -0.99
C VAL A 44 -14.78 4.05 0.00
N GLU A 45 -15.65 3.16 -0.47
CA GLU A 45 -16.57 2.38 0.38
C GLU A 45 -15.80 1.59 1.45
N GLU A 46 -14.78 0.82 1.07
CA GLU A 46 -13.96 0.06 2.01
C GLU A 46 -13.19 0.98 2.98
N ALA A 47 -12.64 2.10 2.49
CA ALA A 47 -11.95 3.08 3.31
C ALA A 47 -12.88 3.69 4.36
N THR A 48 -14.17 3.89 4.02
CA THR A 48 -15.16 4.34 5.00
C THR A 48 -15.42 3.32 6.10
N ARG A 49 -15.02 2.05 6.00
CA ARG A 49 -15.15 1.09 7.13
C ARG A 49 -14.15 1.36 8.26
N CYS A 50 -13.04 2.06 7.97
CA CYS A 50 -12.07 2.42 9.00
C CYS A 50 -12.70 3.34 10.07
N ILE A 51 -12.53 2.96 11.33
CA ILE A 51 -13.09 3.70 12.48
C ILE A 51 -12.12 4.73 13.07
N GLN A 52 -10.96 4.93 12.44
CA GLN A 52 -9.95 5.91 12.87
C GLN A 52 -9.55 5.72 14.35
N CYS A 53 -9.12 4.50 14.69
CA CYS A 53 -8.72 4.14 16.05
C CYS A 53 -7.60 5.07 16.56
N LYS A 54 -7.80 5.73 17.71
CA LYS A 54 -6.78 6.60 18.31
C LYS A 54 -5.46 5.89 18.63
N ASN A 55 -5.55 4.63 19.06
CA ASN A 55 -4.38 3.79 19.40
C ASN A 55 -3.77 3.06 18.20
N ARG A 56 -4.32 3.24 16.98
CA ARG A 56 -3.75 2.80 15.70
C ARG A 56 -3.10 1.39 15.69
N PRO A 57 -3.75 0.32 16.21
CA PRO A 57 -3.12 -1.00 16.37
C PRO A 57 -2.70 -1.66 15.05
N CYS A 58 -3.32 -1.27 13.93
CA CYS A 58 -2.92 -1.74 12.61
C CYS A 58 -1.51 -1.28 12.19
N VAL A 59 -1.04 -0.14 12.71
CA VAL A 59 0.31 0.39 12.47
C VAL A 59 1.35 -0.52 13.11
N GLU A 60 1.14 -0.90 14.38
CA GLU A 60 2.01 -1.86 15.11
C GLU A 60 2.05 -3.24 14.44
N GLY A 61 0.97 -3.64 13.76
CA GLY A 61 0.91 -4.89 13.00
C GLY A 61 1.64 -4.86 11.66
N CYS A 62 2.05 -3.67 11.18
CA CYS A 62 2.78 -3.52 9.93
C CYS A 62 4.29 -3.49 10.20
N PRO A 63 5.10 -4.38 9.57
CA PRO A 63 6.55 -4.42 9.81
C PRO A 63 7.32 -3.12 9.52
N VAL A 64 6.76 -2.24 8.69
CA VAL A 64 7.36 -0.94 8.34
C VAL A 64 6.55 0.25 8.88
N GLU A 65 5.59 -0.02 9.78
CA GLU A 65 4.83 0.99 10.52
C GLU A 65 4.19 2.05 9.62
N ILE A 66 3.53 1.60 8.55
CA ILE A 66 2.77 2.48 7.65
C ILE A 66 1.70 3.22 8.47
N ASP A 67 1.55 4.52 8.22
CA ASP A 67 0.49 5.37 8.77
C ASP A 67 -0.89 5.02 8.20
N ILE A 68 -1.37 3.82 8.52
CA ILE A 68 -2.55 3.18 7.91
C ILE A 68 -3.82 4.04 8.04
N PRO A 69 -4.18 4.56 9.22
CA PRO A 69 -5.39 5.37 9.35
C PRO A 69 -5.37 6.63 8.47
N ASP A 70 -4.20 7.22 8.24
CA ASP A 70 -4.07 8.51 7.54
C ASP A 70 -4.25 8.32 6.04
N PHE A 71 -3.56 7.34 5.42
CA PHE A 71 -3.75 7.11 3.99
C PHE A 71 -5.18 6.64 3.69
N ILE A 72 -5.79 5.86 4.59
CA ILE A 72 -7.18 5.42 4.43
C ILE A 72 -8.15 6.60 4.54
N ALA A 73 -7.90 7.56 5.44
CA ALA A 73 -8.70 8.79 5.52
C ALA A 73 -8.63 9.57 4.21
N LEU A 74 -7.43 9.70 3.62
CA LEU A 74 -7.24 10.35 2.33
C LEU A 74 -7.99 9.63 1.20
N ILE A 75 -8.00 8.29 1.17
CA ILE A 75 -8.82 7.52 0.21
C ILE A 75 -10.31 7.82 0.39
N ALA A 76 -10.82 7.83 1.64
CA ALA A 76 -12.22 8.12 1.92
C ALA A 76 -12.63 9.54 1.46
N GLU A 77 -11.69 10.47 1.44
CA GLU A 77 -11.86 11.85 0.93
C GLU A 77 -11.59 11.98 -0.58
N ARG A 78 -11.32 10.87 -1.29
CA ARG A 78 -10.89 10.84 -2.71
C ARG A 78 -9.60 11.60 -3.01
N LYS A 79 -8.76 11.84 -2.01
CA LYS A 79 -7.43 12.47 -2.11
C LYS A 79 -6.38 11.42 -2.45
N PHE A 80 -6.51 10.78 -3.61
CA PHE A 80 -5.71 9.60 -3.98
C PHE A 80 -4.21 9.90 -4.15
N VAL A 81 -3.87 11.08 -4.70
CA VAL A 81 -2.48 11.53 -4.86
C VAL A 81 -1.79 11.71 -3.50
N GLU A 82 -2.49 12.31 -2.55
CA GLU A 82 -2.02 12.47 -1.18
C GLU A 82 -1.91 11.13 -0.48
N ALA A 83 -2.87 10.22 -0.69
CA ALA A 83 -2.85 8.87 -0.10
C ALA A 83 -1.61 8.07 -0.54
N ILE A 84 -1.29 8.04 -1.84
CA ILE A 84 -0.10 7.34 -2.33
C ILE A 84 1.20 8.00 -1.88
N ARG A 85 1.25 9.33 -1.80
CA ARG A 85 2.41 10.05 -1.24
C ARG A 85 2.63 9.68 0.22
N LYS A 86 1.56 9.67 1.03
CA LYS A 86 1.62 9.27 2.44
C LYS A 86 2.11 7.83 2.60
N MET A 87 1.63 6.91 1.76
CA MET A 87 2.09 5.52 1.73
C MET A 87 3.61 5.41 1.43
N LYS A 88 4.08 6.17 0.43
CA LYS A 88 5.48 6.15 -0.04
C LYS A 88 6.49 6.76 0.93
N GLU A 89 6.04 7.41 2.01
CA GLU A 89 6.92 7.84 3.10
C GLU A 89 7.55 6.65 3.82
N LYS A 90 6.86 5.51 3.86
CA LYS A 90 7.26 4.31 4.62
C LYS A 90 7.49 3.09 3.74
N ASN A 91 6.78 2.98 2.60
CA ASN A 91 6.88 1.81 1.72
C ASN A 91 7.31 2.20 0.30
N ALA A 92 8.44 1.66 -0.16
CA ALA A 92 8.92 1.86 -1.53
C ALA A 92 8.16 1.03 -2.58
N LEU A 93 7.46 -0.05 -2.18
CA LEU A 93 6.86 -1.04 -3.08
C LEU A 93 5.37 -1.31 -2.75
N PRO A 94 4.51 -0.27 -2.61
CA PRO A 94 3.12 -0.47 -2.15
C PRO A 94 2.28 -1.33 -3.11
N ALA A 95 2.52 -1.24 -4.42
CA ALA A 95 1.83 -2.10 -5.40
C ALA A 95 2.14 -3.59 -5.21
N VAL A 96 3.31 -3.93 -4.65
CA VAL A 96 3.72 -5.30 -4.36
C VAL A 96 3.21 -5.72 -2.98
N CYS A 97 3.49 -4.93 -1.94
CA CYS A 97 3.10 -5.24 -0.56
C CYS A 97 1.58 -5.42 -0.41
N GLY A 98 0.78 -4.55 -1.03
CA GLY A 98 -0.68 -4.68 -1.04
C GLY A 98 -1.19 -5.97 -1.70
N ARG A 99 -0.37 -6.65 -2.50
CA ARG A 99 -0.69 -7.93 -3.15
C ARG A 99 -0.19 -9.15 -2.40
N VAL A 100 1.02 -9.09 -1.81
CA VAL A 100 1.73 -10.29 -1.34
C VAL A 100 1.95 -10.33 0.17
N CYS A 101 1.74 -9.24 0.89
CA CYS A 101 1.81 -9.27 2.35
C CYS A 101 0.74 -10.24 2.89
N PRO A 102 1.06 -11.09 3.89
CA PRO A 102 0.07 -11.93 4.55
C PRO A 102 -0.65 -11.09 5.61
N GLN A 103 -1.62 -10.25 5.19
CA GLN A 103 -2.22 -9.25 6.06
C GLN A 103 -2.96 -9.87 7.26
N GLU A 104 -3.44 -11.10 7.13
CA GLU A 104 -4.10 -11.91 8.16
C GLU A 104 -3.23 -12.22 9.37
N VAL A 105 -1.90 -12.12 9.24
CA VAL A 105 -0.94 -12.22 10.35
C VAL A 105 -0.17 -10.92 10.59
N GLN A 106 -0.53 -9.83 9.90
CA GLN A 106 0.10 -8.51 9.98
C GLN A 106 -0.92 -7.42 10.35
N CYS A 107 -1.01 -6.34 9.57
CA CYS A 107 -1.78 -5.14 9.88
C CYS A 107 -3.28 -5.41 10.06
N GLU A 108 -3.86 -6.31 9.26
CA GLU A 108 -5.30 -6.64 9.36
C GLU A 108 -5.60 -7.52 10.57
N SER A 109 -4.67 -8.37 11.01
CA SER A 109 -4.78 -9.16 12.24
C SER A 109 -4.96 -8.31 13.50
N LYS A 110 -4.44 -7.07 13.46
CA LYS A 110 -4.51 -6.10 14.58
C LYS A 110 -5.65 -5.11 14.44
N CYS A 111 -6.42 -5.14 13.36
CA CYS A 111 -7.51 -4.20 13.13
C CYS A 111 -8.62 -4.38 14.19
N THR A 112 -8.97 -3.30 14.91
CA THR A 112 -10.02 -3.33 15.93
C THR A 112 -11.38 -3.81 15.39
N LEU A 113 -11.69 -3.50 14.12
CA LEU A 113 -12.92 -3.95 13.48
C LEU A 113 -12.97 -5.48 13.35
N GLY A 114 -11.80 -6.11 13.13
CA GLY A 114 -11.58 -7.55 13.05
C GLY A 114 -12.01 -8.35 14.29
N LYS A 115 -12.21 -7.68 15.44
CA LYS A 115 -12.63 -8.36 16.70
C LYS A 115 -14.07 -8.84 16.68
N LYS A 116 -14.95 -8.21 15.88
CA LYS A 116 -16.38 -8.53 15.81
C LYS A 116 -16.92 -8.67 14.38
N ASN A 117 -16.12 -8.28 13.39
CA ASN A 117 -16.48 -8.15 11.99
C ASN A 117 -15.24 -8.53 11.14
N GLU A 118 -15.30 -8.44 9.82
CA GLU A 118 -14.08 -8.50 9.01
C GLU A 118 -13.23 -7.24 9.21
N PRO A 119 -11.89 -7.35 9.25
CA PRO A 119 -11.03 -6.18 9.36
C PRO A 119 -11.18 -5.28 8.13
N VAL A 120 -10.68 -4.04 8.23
CA VAL A 120 -10.53 -3.18 7.05
C VAL A 120 -9.55 -3.86 6.09
N ALA A 121 -9.84 -3.90 4.80
CA ALA A 121 -8.99 -4.49 3.78
C ALA A 121 -7.80 -3.58 3.42
N ILE A 122 -6.89 -3.38 4.38
CA ILE A 122 -5.73 -2.48 4.29
C ILE A 122 -4.88 -2.83 3.07
N GLY A 123 -4.60 -4.12 2.84
CA GLY A 123 -3.77 -4.53 1.70
C GLY A 123 -4.41 -4.19 0.35
N ARG A 124 -5.73 -4.34 0.24
CA ARG A 124 -6.49 -4.01 -0.98
C ARG A 124 -6.52 -2.50 -1.24
N LEU A 125 -6.64 -1.70 -0.18
CA LEU A 125 -6.58 -0.24 -0.27
C LEU A 125 -5.17 0.24 -0.65
N GLU A 126 -4.12 -0.34 -0.07
CA GLU A 126 -2.72 -0.08 -0.45
C GLU A 126 -2.45 -0.43 -1.92
N ARG A 127 -2.92 -1.59 -2.37
CA ARG A 127 -2.86 -1.98 -3.78
C ARG A 127 -3.57 -0.95 -4.67
N PHE A 128 -4.79 -0.58 -4.32
CA PHE A 128 -5.61 0.35 -5.09
C PHE A 128 -4.91 1.68 -5.32
N ILE A 129 -4.38 2.33 -4.28
CA ILE A 129 -3.73 3.65 -4.44
C ILE A 129 -2.46 3.59 -5.30
N ALA A 130 -1.74 2.47 -5.28
CA ALA A 130 -0.52 2.30 -6.05
C ALA A 130 -0.82 1.97 -7.52
N ASP A 131 -1.87 1.17 -7.77
CA ASP A 131 -2.37 0.90 -9.12
C ASP A 131 -2.98 2.16 -9.74
N TRP A 132 -3.80 2.90 -8.98
CA TRP A 132 -4.41 4.15 -9.41
C TRP A 132 -3.37 5.19 -9.82
N GLU A 133 -2.29 5.37 -9.05
CA GLU A 133 -1.22 6.29 -9.39
C GLU A 133 -0.53 5.91 -10.71
N ARG A 134 -0.27 4.62 -10.92
CA ARG A 134 0.34 4.10 -12.15
C ARG A 134 -0.56 4.32 -13.35
N GLU A 135 -1.84 3.97 -13.24
CA GLU A 135 -2.83 4.03 -14.32
C GLU A 135 -3.18 5.47 -14.72
N ASN A 136 -3.26 6.37 -13.74
CA ASN A 136 -3.49 7.79 -13.97
C ASN A 136 -2.20 8.56 -14.32
N LYS A 137 -1.06 7.88 -14.46
CA LYS A 137 0.24 8.47 -14.80
C LYS A 137 0.66 9.60 -13.83
N MET A 138 0.34 9.42 -12.55
CA MET A 138 0.60 10.39 -11.48
C MET A 138 1.92 10.15 -10.75
N VAL A 139 2.72 9.18 -11.20
CA VAL A 139 4.04 8.88 -10.62
C VAL A 139 4.95 10.10 -10.74
N GLN A 140 5.40 10.61 -9.60
CA GLN A 140 6.37 11.70 -9.54
C GLN A 140 7.75 11.14 -9.19
N VAL A 141 8.70 11.34 -10.11
CA VAL A 141 10.12 11.06 -9.84
C VAL A 141 10.70 12.30 -9.17
N PRO A 142 11.23 12.19 -7.94
CA PRO A 142 11.84 13.33 -7.28
C PRO A 142 13.06 13.82 -8.08
N PRO A 143 13.33 15.13 -8.10
CA PRO A 143 14.52 15.65 -8.76
C PRO A 143 15.77 15.06 -8.12
N ARG A 144 16.78 14.78 -8.94
CA ARG A 144 18.04 14.28 -8.43
C ARG A 144 18.71 15.38 -7.58
N PRO A 145 19.03 15.11 -6.31
CA PRO A 145 19.71 16.09 -5.48
C PRO A 145 21.16 16.32 -5.94
N ALA A 146 21.80 17.36 -5.42
CA ALA A 146 23.22 17.61 -5.64
C ALA A 146 24.05 16.36 -5.31
N PRO A 147 24.99 15.95 -6.19
CA PRO A 147 25.81 14.76 -5.93
C PRO A 147 26.64 14.90 -4.66
N ARG A 148 26.65 13.85 -3.82
CA ARG A 148 27.54 13.79 -2.64
C ARG A 148 29.00 13.45 -2.98
N GLY A 149 29.30 13.14 -4.24
CA GLY A 149 30.62 12.70 -4.69
C GLY A 149 31.01 11.27 -4.27
N LYS A 150 30.15 10.53 -3.56
CA LYS A 150 30.38 9.15 -3.14
C LYS A 150 29.58 8.16 -4.01
N LYS A 151 30.18 6.99 -4.29
CA LYS A 151 29.57 5.90 -5.05
C LYS A 151 29.22 4.74 -4.13
N VAL A 152 28.10 4.06 -4.39
CA VAL A 152 27.65 2.87 -3.65
C VAL A 152 27.30 1.76 -4.64
N ALA A 153 27.81 0.56 -4.37
CA ALA A 153 27.43 -0.66 -5.08
C ALA A 153 26.39 -1.42 -4.27
N VAL A 154 25.32 -1.87 -4.92
CA VAL A 154 24.29 -2.75 -4.34
C VAL A 154 24.34 -4.07 -5.08
N ILE A 155 24.53 -5.19 -4.38
CA ILE A 155 24.58 -6.53 -4.97
C ILE A 155 23.22 -7.20 -4.79
N GLY A 156 22.55 -7.50 -5.91
CA GLY A 156 21.20 -8.05 -5.99
C GLY A 156 20.13 -6.98 -6.22
N ALA A 157 19.23 -7.23 -7.18
CA ALA A 157 18.15 -6.33 -7.58
C ALA A 157 16.75 -6.83 -7.12
N GLY A 158 16.69 -7.54 -5.98
CA GLY A 158 15.44 -7.87 -5.31
C GLY A 158 14.83 -6.68 -4.53
N PRO A 159 13.72 -6.89 -3.81
CA PRO A 159 13.04 -5.83 -3.05
C PRO A 159 13.97 -5.03 -2.13
N ALA A 160 14.89 -5.71 -1.42
CA ALA A 160 15.85 -5.06 -0.53
C ALA A 160 16.83 -4.16 -1.30
N GLY A 161 17.44 -4.68 -2.38
CA GLY A 161 18.40 -3.95 -3.21
C GLY A 161 17.79 -2.75 -3.92
N LEU A 162 16.58 -2.91 -4.48
CA LEU A 162 15.84 -1.82 -5.12
C LEU A 162 15.47 -0.72 -4.11
N THR A 163 15.05 -1.10 -2.91
CA THR A 163 14.67 -0.14 -1.85
C THR A 163 15.89 0.68 -1.40
N VAL A 164 17.00 0.02 -1.02
CA VAL A 164 18.20 0.73 -0.57
C VAL A 164 18.79 1.60 -1.68
N ALA A 165 18.74 1.15 -2.93
CA ALA A 165 19.22 1.95 -4.06
C ALA A 165 18.36 3.20 -4.28
N SER A 166 17.04 3.07 -4.18
CA SER A 166 16.11 4.21 -4.28
C SER A 166 16.38 5.24 -3.18
N ASP A 167 16.50 4.81 -1.93
CA ASP A 167 16.69 5.74 -0.80
C ASP A 167 18.06 6.41 -0.82
N LEU A 168 19.13 5.69 -1.19
CA LEU A 168 20.45 6.28 -1.37
C LEU A 168 20.50 7.27 -2.53
N ALA A 169 19.80 7.00 -3.62
CA ALA A 169 19.69 7.92 -4.75
C ALA A 169 18.96 9.22 -4.36
N LYS A 170 17.87 9.14 -3.57
CA LYS A 170 17.13 10.31 -3.06
C LYS A 170 17.97 11.24 -2.19
N VAL A 171 19.04 10.73 -1.56
CA VAL A 171 19.97 11.55 -0.76
C VAL A 171 21.27 11.90 -1.49
N GLY A 172 21.40 11.57 -2.78
CA GLY A 172 22.47 12.07 -3.66
C GLY A 172 23.71 11.20 -3.81
N PHE A 173 23.65 9.93 -3.41
CA PHE A 173 24.70 8.96 -3.74
C PHE A 173 24.62 8.52 -5.21
N GLY A 174 25.78 8.25 -5.81
CA GLY A 174 25.85 7.55 -7.10
C GLY A 174 25.73 6.04 -6.89
N VAL A 175 24.53 5.50 -7.08
CA VAL A 175 24.27 4.07 -6.84
C VAL A 175 24.36 3.26 -8.12
N THR A 176 25.01 2.10 -8.06
CA THR A 176 25.02 1.09 -9.13
C THR A 176 24.54 -0.24 -8.55
N ILE A 177 23.52 -0.83 -9.15
CA ILE A 177 23.00 -2.15 -8.78
C ILE A 177 23.63 -3.19 -9.70
N PHE A 178 24.15 -4.26 -9.11
CA PHE A 178 24.68 -5.42 -9.83
C PHE A 178 23.73 -6.59 -9.62
N GLU A 179 23.20 -7.15 -10.71
CA GLU A 179 22.29 -8.28 -10.70
C GLU A 179 22.89 -9.40 -11.55
N ALA A 180 22.78 -10.64 -11.07
CA ALA A 180 23.33 -11.80 -11.77
C ALA A 180 22.46 -12.20 -12.96
N LEU A 181 21.13 -12.00 -12.86
CA LEU A 181 20.18 -12.36 -13.91
C LEU A 181 20.01 -11.25 -14.95
N HIS A 182 19.47 -11.64 -16.11
CA HIS A 182 19.18 -10.74 -17.24
C HIS A 182 17.98 -9.78 -16.99
N LYS A 183 17.28 -9.93 -15.86
CA LYS A 183 16.17 -9.05 -15.42
C LYS A 183 16.29 -8.76 -13.93
N ALA A 184 16.07 -7.51 -13.55
CA ALA A 184 15.99 -7.06 -12.16
C ALA A 184 14.61 -7.38 -11.55
N GLY A 185 14.57 -7.61 -10.23
CA GLY A 185 13.35 -7.84 -9.47
C GLY A 185 13.47 -8.95 -8.42
N GLY A 186 14.46 -9.84 -8.54
CA GLY A 186 14.57 -11.01 -7.67
C GLY A 186 13.33 -11.90 -7.79
N VAL A 187 12.88 -12.43 -6.65
CA VAL A 187 11.65 -13.26 -6.53
C VAL A 187 10.39 -12.57 -7.06
N LEU A 188 10.40 -11.25 -7.27
CA LEU A 188 9.25 -10.55 -7.88
C LEU A 188 9.08 -10.86 -9.38
N VAL A 189 10.07 -11.49 -10.02
CA VAL A 189 10.08 -11.72 -11.48
C VAL A 189 10.22 -13.20 -11.85
N TYR A 190 10.86 -14.03 -11.01
CA TYR A 190 11.08 -15.46 -11.26
C TYR A 190 10.47 -16.35 -10.19
#